data_AF-A0A9X6K9I2-F1
#
_entry.id   AF-A0A9X6K9I2-F1
#
_cell.length_a   1.000
_cell.length_b   1.000
_cell.length_c   1.000
_cell.angle_alpha   90.00
_cell.angle_beta   90.00
_cell.angle_gamma   90.00
#
_symmetry.space_group_name_H-M   'P 1'
#
loop_
_entity.id
_entity.type
_entity.pdbx_description
1 polymer ?
#
loop_
_entity_poly.entity_id
_entity_poly.type
_entity_poly.pdbx_seq_one_letter_code
_entity_poly.pdbx_strand_id
1 'polypeptide(L)'
;MLKQNQINCHSIDSRVKKENSLAAKVEKGGNKYSTLNDITDISGIRVITYFSDDVDKVTSMIQNEFEIDETNSVDKRTLLDPDRFGYLSLHYVIKLNTLRTSLVEYQRFKDLKAEVQIRSILQHAWAEIEHDLGYKSKNSIPRVVKRDFSRLAGLLELADQEFIKIKEELVKYNENIKVEIQNTPADVLIDKVTLQRLLDDKNSILNIIERDMFNTPNTTIRTSYNLEEDVEALEYIGLNTIDELQKALHKHKKQILRLITTWSQEEDSMTIVRPGISLFYLPYVVLGTSGSVTAVEDYLDTFNLDAEEYRESISNEIVNLCKQT
;
A
#
# COMPACT_ATOMS: atom_id res chain seq x y z
N MET A 1 -9.76 -17.02 5.50
CA MET A 1 -8.81 -16.70 6.57
C MET A 1 -8.01 -15.43 6.30
N LEU A 2 -6.90 -15.45 5.53
CA LEU A 2 -6.00 -14.27 5.40
C LEU A 2 -6.71 -13.00 4.89
N LYS A 3 -7.43 -13.09 3.77
CA LYS A 3 -8.21 -11.97 3.21
C LYS A 3 -9.27 -11.43 4.18
N GLN A 4 -9.91 -12.30 4.96
CA GLN A 4 -10.94 -11.90 5.93
C GLN A 4 -10.34 -11.11 7.11
N ASN A 5 -9.07 -11.35 7.44
CA ASN A 5 -8.34 -10.65 8.48
C ASN A 5 -7.46 -9.51 7.92
N GLN A 6 -7.72 -9.08 6.67
CA GLN A 6 -7.02 -7.96 6.02
C GLN A 6 -5.50 -8.12 5.97
N ILE A 7 -4.99 -9.36 5.98
CA ILE A 7 -3.57 -9.63 5.82
C ILE A 7 -3.23 -9.56 4.32
N ASN A 8 -2.50 -8.52 3.95
CA ASN A 8 -1.98 -8.36 2.59
C ASN A 8 -0.68 -9.16 2.44
N CYS A 9 -0.71 -10.21 1.62
CA CYS A 9 0.47 -11.01 1.30
C CYS A 9 1.04 -10.56 -0.04
N HIS A 10 2.36 -10.53 -0.16
CA HIS A 10 3.04 -10.34 -1.44
C HIS A 10 2.77 -11.51 -2.38
N SER A 11 2.90 -12.75 -1.88
CA SER A 11 2.55 -13.95 -2.65
C SER A 11 2.15 -15.11 -1.75
N ILE A 12 1.34 -16.01 -2.31
CA ILE A 12 1.04 -17.32 -1.72
C ILE A 12 1.26 -18.35 -2.82
N ASP A 13 2.34 -19.11 -2.68
CA ASP A 13 2.75 -20.11 -3.66
C ASP A 13 2.53 -21.50 -3.08
N SER A 14 2.20 -22.45 -3.94
CA SER A 14 2.12 -23.86 -3.56
C SER A 14 2.95 -24.70 -4.50
N ARG A 15 3.52 -25.78 -3.96
CA ARG A 15 4.32 -26.72 -4.75
C ARG A 15 4.13 -28.13 -4.24
N VAL A 16 4.20 -29.07 -5.17
CA VAL A 16 4.41 -30.48 -4.88
C VAL A 16 5.86 -30.81 -5.20
N LYS A 17 6.50 -31.55 -4.30
CA LYS A 17 7.88 -31.97 -4.48
C LYS A 17 8.01 -32.85 -5.72
N LYS A 18 8.99 -32.56 -6.57
CA LYS A 18 9.29 -33.36 -7.76
C LYS A 18 9.78 -34.76 -7.35
N GLU A 19 9.43 -35.78 -8.13
CA GLU A 19 9.76 -37.18 -7.86
C GLU A 19 11.26 -37.40 -7.62
N ASN A 20 12.13 -36.87 -8.48
CA ASN A 20 13.59 -36.99 -8.31
C ASN A 20 14.09 -36.37 -6.99
N SER A 21 13.52 -35.24 -6.57
CA SER A 21 13.87 -34.60 -5.30
C SER A 21 13.31 -35.34 -4.09
N LEU A 22 12.17 -36.02 -4.26
CA LEU A 22 11.59 -36.89 -3.24
C LEU A 22 12.44 -38.15 -3.05
N ALA A 23 12.79 -38.83 -4.15
CA ALA A 23 13.67 -40.00 -4.15
C ALA A 23 15.01 -39.70 -3.47
N ALA A 24 15.69 -38.62 -3.88
CA ALA A 24 16.95 -38.20 -3.26
C ALA A 24 16.80 -37.89 -1.75
N LYS A 25 15.65 -37.38 -1.31
CA LYS A 25 15.38 -37.12 0.11
C LYS A 25 15.19 -38.42 0.89
N VAL A 26 14.49 -39.40 0.31
CA VAL A 26 14.29 -40.73 0.92
C VAL A 26 15.63 -41.43 1.07
N GLU A 27 16.44 -41.49 0.00
CA GLU A 27 17.76 -42.09 0.02
C GLU A 27 18.67 -41.46 1.09
N LYS A 28 18.71 -40.12 1.13
CA LYS A 28 19.51 -39.38 2.14
C LYS A 28 18.99 -39.56 3.57
N GLY A 29 17.68 -39.77 3.73
CA GLY A 29 17.06 -40.01 5.02
C GLY A 29 17.32 -41.41 5.59
N GLY A 30 17.69 -42.37 4.74
CA GLY A 30 17.89 -43.76 5.12
C GLY A 30 16.68 -44.31 5.88
N ASN A 31 16.92 -44.89 7.04
CA ASN A 31 15.88 -45.52 7.87
C ASN A 31 14.97 -44.52 8.62
N LYS A 32 15.12 -43.20 8.40
CA LYS A 32 14.28 -42.18 9.03
C LYS A 32 12.83 -42.23 8.55
N TYR A 33 12.60 -42.67 7.31
CA TYR A 33 11.28 -42.69 6.70
C TYR A 33 10.87 -44.14 6.44
N SER A 34 9.80 -44.58 7.09
CA SER A 34 9.19 -45.91 6.89
C SER A 34 8.06 -45.85 5.87
N THR A 35 7.35 -44.71 5.81
CA THR A 35 6.24 -44.46 4.88
C THR A 35 6.35 -43.07 4.25
N LEU A 36 5.61 -42.82 3.17
CA LEU A 36 5.53 -41.47 2.57
C LEU A 36 4.97 -40.42 3.53
N ASN A 37 4.13 -40.83 4.50
CA ASN A 37 3.56 -39.91 5.50
C ASN A 37 4.60 -39.37 6.50
N ASP A 38 5.78 -40.00 6.58
CA ASP A 38 6.89 -39.51 7.41
C ASP A 38 7.61 -38.32 6.76
N ILE A 39 7.36 -38.08 5.46
CA ILE A 39 7.95 -36.98 4.70
C ILE A 39 6.98 -35.79 4.73
N THR A 40 7.31 -34.82 5.56
CA THR A 40 6.42 -33.70 5.89
C THR A 40 6.34 -32.60 4.83
N ASP A 41 7.26 -32.57 3.86
CA ASP A 41 7.40 -31.51 2.84
C ASP A 41 7.09 -31.99 1.41
N ILE A 42 6.26 -33.03 1.25
CA ILE A 42 5.77 -33.47 -0.06
C ILE A 42 4.90 -32.35 -0.69
N SER A 43 3.96 -31.83 0.09
CA SER A 43 3.16 -30.65 -0.24
C SER A 43 3.69 -29.47 0.55
N GLY A 44 4.06 -28.39 -0.15
CA GLY A 44 4.59 -27.18 0.45
C GLY A 44 3.77 -25.97 0.06
N ILE A 45 3.45 -25.12 1.03
CA ILE A 45 2.86 -23.80 0.85
C ILE A 45 3.87 -22.78 1.33
N ARG A 46 3.99 -21.68 0.60
CA ARG A 46 4.84 -20.55 0.95
C ARG A 46 3.97 -19.31 1.02
N VAL A 47 3.94 -18.67 2.18
CA VAL A 47 3.23 -17.42 2.41
C VAL A 47 4.28 -16.33 2.61
N ILE A 48 4.35 -15.40 1.66
CA ILE A 48 5.25 -14.24 1.70
C ILE A 48 4.43 -13.01 2.06
N THR A 49 4.70 -12.44 3.24
CA THR A 49 4.13 -11.17 3.70
C THR A 49 5.00 -9.99 3.26
N TYR A 50 4.44 -8.79 3.21
CA TYR A 50 5.24 -7.58 2.94
C TYR A 50 6.15 -7.24 4.12
N PHE A 51 5.61 -7.34 5.34
CA PHE A 51 6.30 -6.97 6.58
C PHE A 51 6.47 -8.18 7.49
N SER A 52 7.47 -8.14 8.37
CA SER A 52 7.76 -9.22 9.30
C SER A 52 6.76 -9.32 10.47
N ASP A 53 6.08 -8.22 10.85
CA ASP A 53 5.01 -8.24 11.88
C ASP A 53 3.80 -9.09 11.46
N ASP A 54 3.52 -9.15 10.16
CA ASP A 54 2.43 -9.96 9.61
C ASP A 54 2.76 -11.47 9.63
N VAL A 55 4.04 -11.86 9.75
CA VAL A 55 4.44 -13.28 9.87
C VAL A 55 3.80 -13.89 11.12
N ASP A 56 3.84 -13.19 12.26
CA ASP A 56 3.28 -13.69 13.52
C ASP A 56 1.74 -13.71 13.51
N LYS A 57 1.11 -12.75 12.82
CA LYS A 57 -0.33 -12.76 12.60
C LYS A 57 -0.76 -13.97 11.77
N VAL A 58 -0.08 -14.23 10.65
CA VAL A 58 -0.33 -15.40 9.79
C VAL A 58 -0.13 -16.70 10.58
N THR A 59 0.93 -16.76 11.38
CA THR A 59 1.27 -17.88 12.26
C THR A 59 0.12 -18.22 13.20
N SER A 60 -0.37 -17.23 13.92
CA SER A 60 -1.48 -17.37 14.86
C SER A 60 -2.75 -17.86 14.16
N MET A 61 -3.02 -17.36 12.95
CA MET A 61 -4.17 -17.80 12.17
C MET A 61 -4.04 -19.26 11.71
N ILE A 62 -2.84 -19.69 11.29
CA ILE A 62 -2.59 -21.09 10.90
C ILE A 62 -2.77 -22.03 12.10
N GLN A 63 -2.27 -21.65 13.27
CA GLN A 63 -2.47 -22.42 14.51
C GLN A 63 -3.95 -22.58 14.89
N ASN A 64 -4.78 -21.59 14.57
CA ASN A 64 -6.22 -21.66 14.83
C ASN A 64 -6.99 -22.52 13.82
N GLU A 65 -6.57 -22.55 12.55
CA GLU A 65 -7.28 -23.29 11.49
C GLU A 65 -6.78 -24.73 11.31
N PHE A 66 -5.54 -25.04 11.70
CA PHE A 66 -4.90 -26.33 11.44
C PHE A 66 -4.33 -26.96 12.70
N GLU A 67 -4.21 -28.28 12.69
CA GLU A 67 -3.45 -29.00 13.71
C GLU A 67 -1.96 -28.90 13.37
N ILE A 68 -1.16 -28.42 14.32
CA ILE A 68 0.30 -28.26 14.14
C ILE A 68 1.02 -29.50 14.67
N ASP A 69 1.87 -30.08 13.82
CA ASP A 69 2.84 -31.09 14.23
C ASP A 69 4.06 -30.39 14.82
N GLU A 70 4.00 -30.07 16.10
CA GLU A 70 5.06 -29.36 16.84
C GLU A 70 6.41 -30.07 16.76
N THR A 71 6.41 -31.41 16.65
CA THR A 71 7.65 -32.20 16.60
C THR A 71 8.42 -32.03 15.29
N ASN A 72 7.71 -31.74 14.20
CA ASN A 72 8.29 -31.56 12.87
C ASN A 72 8.28 -30.10 12.41
N SER A 73 7.66 -29.22 13.19
CA SER A 73 7.67 -27.77 12.97
C SER A 73 8.96 -27.16 13.52
N VAL A 74 9.44 -26.11 12.86
CA VAL A 74 10.71 -25.46 13.20
C VAL A 74 10.54 -23.95 13.13
N ASP A 75 10.67 -23.28 14.27
CA ASP A 75 10.88 -21.84 14.31
C ASP A 75 12.38 -21.53 14.39
N LYS A 76 13.01 -21.29 13.25
CA LYS A 76 14.44 -20.96 13.22
C LYS A 76 14.76 -19.62 13.87
N ARG A 77 13.77 -18.75 14.07
CA ARG A 77 13.97 -17.46 14.74
C ARG A 77 14.34 -17.66 16.21
N THR A 78 13.72 -18.65 16.85
CA THR A 78 13.99 -19.01 18.26
C THR A 78 15.26 -19.85 18.45
N LEU A 79 15.75 -20.47 17.37
CA LEU A 79 16.92 -21.36 17.38
C LEU A 79 18.23 -20.66 17.03
N LEU A 80 18.17 -19.41 16.55
CA LEU A 80 19.34 -18.59 16.33
C LEU A 80 19.85 -18.06 17.67
N ASP A 81 21.10 -18.37 17.96
CA ASP A 81 21.86 -17.74 19.04
C ASP A 81 21.77 -16.21 18.87
N PRO A 82 21.48 -15.42 19.92
CA PRO A 82 21.41 -13.96 19.84
C PRO A 82 22.64 -13.31 19.20
N ASP A 83 23.81 -13.95 19.30
CA ASP A 83 25.06 -13.47 18.70
C ASP A 83 25.22 -13.85 17.21
N ARG A 84 24.19 -14.43 16.58
CA ARG A 84 24.22 -14.92 15.19
C ARG A 84 23.08 -14.38 14.36
N PHE A 85 23.46 -13.68 13.29
CA PHE A 85 22.55 -13.26 12.24
C PHE A 85 22.50 -14.32 11.13
N GLY A 86 21.30 -14.65 10.69
CA GLY A 86 21.08 -15.64 9.65
C GLY A 86 19.62 -15.84 9.31
N TYR A 87 19.34 -17.03 8.80
CA TYR A 87 18.05 -17.34 8.20
C TYR A 87 16.89 -17.40 9.22
N LEU A 88 16.13 -16.32 9.30
CA LEU A 88 14.87 -16.24 10.04
C LEU A 88 13.75 -16.82 9.20
N SER A 89 13.27 -18.02 9.53
CA SER A 89 12.07 -18.57 8.91
C SER A 89 11.34 -19.54 9.81
N LEU A 90 10.02 -19.42 9.77
CA LEU A 90 9.09 -20.27 10.46
C LEU A 90 8.50 -21.29 9.50
N HIS A 91 8.70 -22.58 9.80
CA HIS A 91 8.19 -23.70 9.03
C HIS A 91 7.23 -24.51 9.91
N TYR A 92 5.96 -24.53 9.55
CA TYR A 92 4.95 -25.34 10.22
C TYR A 92 4.60 -26.57 9.41
N VAL A 93 4.59 -27.72 10.06
CA VAL A 93 4.00 -28.93 9.50
C VAL A 93 2.57 -29.01 10.00
N ILE A 94 1.62 -28.97 9.08
CA ILE A 94 0.19 -28.87 9.41
C ILE A 94 -0.58 -30.10 8.94
N LYS A 95 -1.71 -30.35 9.62
CA LYS A 95 -2.78 -31.25 9.20
C LYS A 95 -4.13 -30.55 9.30
N LEU A 96 -5.11 -31.06 8.56
CA LEU A 96 -6.50 -30.64 8.76
C LEU A 96 -6.99 -31.08 10.14
N ASN A 97 -7.61 -30.18 10.88
CA ASN A 97 -8.19 -30.49 12.18
C ASN A 97 -9.41 -31.45 12.07
N THR A 98 -9.86 -31.96 13.21
CA THR A 98 -10.98 -32.91 13.29
C THR A 98 -12.29 -32.34 12.76
N LEU A 99 -12.54 -31.04 12.97
CA LEU A 99 -13.72 -30.36 12.44
C LEU A 99 -13.72 -30.39 10.90
N ARG A 100 -12.62 -30.04 10.26
CA ARG A 100 -12.48 -30.08 8.80
C ARG A 100 -12.57 -31.50 8.25
N THR A 101 -11.90 -32.46 8.88
CA THR A 101 -11.85 -33.86 8.40
C THR A 101 -13.14 -34.64 8.65
N SER A 102 -14.06 -34.11 9.48
CA SER A 102 -15.41 -34.64 9.65
C SER A 102 -16.32 -34.42 8.43
N LEU A 103 -15.98 -33.44 7.59
CA LEU A 103 -16.67 -33.17 6.32
C LEU A 103 -16.25 -34.19 5.27
N VAL A 104 -17.23 -34.74 4.54
CA VAL A 104 -17.04 -35.85 3.58
C VAL A 104 -15.99 -35.51 2.52
N GLU A 105 -15.97 -34.28 2.03
CA GLU A 105 -15.06 -33.80 0.99
C GLU A 105 -13.60 -33.76 1.45
N TYR A 106 -13.37 -33.63 2.76
CA TYR A 106 -12.04 -33.47 3.36
C TYR A 106 -11.53 -34.73 4.07
N GLN A 107 -12.37 -35.74 4.27
CA GLN A 107 -12.00 -36.98 4.97
C GLN A 107 -10.77 -37.66 4.35
N ARG A 108 -10.63 -37.61 3.01
CA ARG A 108 -9.49 -38.18 2.28
C ARG A 108 -8.13 -37.55 2.60
N PHE A 109 -8.11 -36.39 3.26
CA PHE A 109 -6.89 -35.64 3.58
C PHE A 109 -6.48 -35.78 5.05
N LYS A 110 -7.22 -36.55 5.86
CA LYS A 110 -7.08 -36.60 7.32
C LYS A 110 -5.65 -36.83 7.81
N ASP A 111 -4.92 -37.75 7.18
CA ASP A 111 -3.57 -38.13 7.59
C ASP A 111 -2.46 -37.44 6.80
N LEU A 112 -2.83 -36.62 5.80
CA LEU A 112 -1.87 -35.92 4.96
C LEU A 112 -1.31 -34.69 5.68
N LYS A 113 0.00 -34.51 5.53
CA LYS A 113 0.73 -33.35 6.07
C LYS A 113 1.11 -32.39 4.96
N ALA A 114 1.20 -31.11 5.29
CA ALA A 114 1.81 -30.10 4.44
C ALA A 114 2.77 -29.24 5.23
N GLU A 115 3.86 -28.81 4.60
CA GLU A 115 4.75 -27.79 5.16
C GLU A 115 4.29 -26.40 4.73
N VAL A 116 4.11 -25.49 5.68
CA VAL A 116 3.83 -24.08 5.44
C VAL A 116 5.03 -23.26 5.88
N GLN A 117 5.62 -22.55 4.93
CA GLN A 117 6.74 -21.64 5.17
C GLN A 117 6.22 -20.21 5.18
N ILE A 118 6.42 -19.49 6.26
CA ILE A 118 5.91 -18.12 6.45
C ILE A 118 7.12 -17.19 6.58
N ARG A 119 7.17 -16.13 5.76
CA ARG A 119 8.32 -15.19 5.69
C ARG A 119 7.87 -13.79 5.28
N SER A 120 8.60 -12.76 5.71
CA SER A 120 8.57 -11.44 5.06
C SER A 120 9.24 -11.50 3.69
N ILE A 121 9.02 -10.48 2.85
CA ILE A 121 9.66 -10.37 1.54
C ILE A 121 11.19 -10.28 1.67
N LEU A 122 11.72 -9.60 2.68
CA LEU A 122 13.16 -9.48 2.90
C LEU A 122 13.77 -10.80 3.39
N GLN A 123 13.08 -11.51 4.29
CA GLN A 123 13.45 -12.87 4.70
C GLN A 123 13.41 -13.84 3.51
N HIS A 124 12.44 -13.70 2.62
CA HIS A 124 12.35 -14.50 1.41
C HIS A 124 13.50 -14.24 0.45
N ALA A 125 13.80 -12.97 0.16
CA ALA A 125 14.88 -12.55 -0.72
C ALA A 125 16.24 -13.08 -0.22
N TRP A 126 16.55 -12.89 1.07
CA TRP A 126 17.77 -13.41 1.67
C TRP A 126 17.89 -14.92 1.50
N ALA A 127 16.80 -15.66 1.71
CA ALA A 127 16.80 -17.12 1.67
C ALA A 127 16.96 -17.68 0.26
N GLU A 128 16.39 -17.02 -0.75
CA GLU A 128 16.59 -17.44 -2.14
C GLU A 128 18.03 -17.13 -2.59
N ILE A 129 18.61 -16.00 -2.18
CA ILE A 129 20.01 -15.65 -2.47
C ILE A 129 20.97 -16.61 -1.75
N GLU A 130 20.77 -16.87 -0.46
CA GLU A 130 21.58 -17.83 0.31
C GLU A 130 21.47 -19.22 -0.31
N HIS A 131 20.26 -19.63 -0.72
CA HIS A 131 20.05 -20.92 -1.34
C HIS A 131 20.79 -21.02 -2.67
N ASP A 132 20.69 -20.03 -3.55
CA ASP A 132 21.33 -20.04 -4.88
C ASP A 132 22.86 -20.01 -4.79
N LEU A 133 23.41 -19.08 -3.99
CA LEU A 133 24.86 -18.93 -3.80
C LEU A 133 25.48 -20.02 -2.93
N GLY A 134 24.68 -20.58 -2.01
CA GLY A 134 25.10 -21.65 -1.08
C GLY A 134 24.88 -23.06 -1.61
N TYR A 135 24.29 -23.22 -2.80
CA TYR A 135 24.04 -24.53 -3.40
C TYR A 135 25.34 -25.13 -3.96
N LYS A 136 26.14 -25.76 -3.07
CA LYS A 136 26.81 -27.05 -3.32
C LYS A 136 27.50 -27.70 -2.12
N SER A 137 27.78 -26.99 -1.02
CA SER A 137 27.91 -27.60 0.31
C SER A 137 28.00 -26.56 1.43
N LYS A 138 27.33 -26.79 2.56
CA LYS A 138 27.52 -25.96 3.78
C LYS A 138 28.95 -25.96 4.30
N ASN A 139 29.78 -26.92 3.86
CA ASN A 139 31.19 -27.06 4.23
C ASN A 139 32.16 -26.39 3.23
N SER A 140 31.66 -25.84 2.11
CA SER A 140 32.51 -25.21 1.08
C SER A 140 32.45 -23.69 1.06
N ILE A 141 31.59 -23.04 1.86
CA ILE A 141 31.51 -21.58 1.88
C ILE A 141 32.68 -21.03 2.71
N PRO A 142 33.57 -20.20 2.13
CA PRO A 142 34.67 -19.59 2.86
C PRO A 142 34.17 -18.76 4.05
N ARG A 143 34.94 -18.72 5.14
CA ARG A 143 34.58 -17.96 6.36
C ARG A 143 34.28 -16.49 6.08
N VAL A 144 35.00 -15.87 5.15
CA VAL A 144 34.79 -14.47 4.74
C VAL A 144 33.39 -14.30 4.15
N VAL A 145 33.00 -15.17 3.21
CA VAL A 145 31.67 -15.15 2.59
C VAL A 145 30.57 -15.40 3.62
N LYS A 146 30.78 -16.35 4.55
CA LYS A 146 29.84 -16.61 5.65
C LYS A 146 29.65 -15.38 6.55
N ARG A 147 30.73 -14.63 6.82
CA ARG A 147 30.66 -13.37 7.57
C ARG A 147 29.83 -12.33 6.82
N ASP A 148 29.97 -12.22 5.50
CA ASP A 148 29.19 -11.28 4.71
C ASP A 148 27.71 -11.66 4.66
N PHE A 149 27.37 -12.95 4.56
CA PHE A 149 25.98 -13.41 4.69
C PHE A 149 25.35 -13.03 6.03
N SER A 150 26.09 -13.20 7.14
CA SER A 150 25.62 -12.78 8.46
C SER A 150 25.45 -11.26 8.56
N ARG A 151 26.36 -10.46 7.98
CA ARG A 151 26.20 -9.00 7.95
C ARG A 151 24.97 -8.56 7.16
N LEU A 152 24.73 -9.18 6.00
CA LEU A 152 23.54 -8.91 5.19
C LEU A 152 22.25 -9.34 5.90
N ALA A 153 22.26 -10.47 6.61
CA ALA A 153 21.12 -10.89 7.42
C ALA A 153 20.78 -9.83 8.48
N GLY A 154 21.79 -9.31 9.19
CA GLY A 154 21.58 -8.23 10.17
C GLY A 154 21.08 -6.92 9.53
N LEU A 155 21.60 -6.55 8.35
CA LEU A 155 21.09 -5.38 7.61
C LEU A 155 19.62 -5.52 7.23
N LEU A 156 19.22 -6.69 6.74
CA LEU A 156 17.84 -6.95 6.34
C LEU A 156 16.89 -7.01 7.53
N GLU A 157 17.35 -7.53 8.66
CA GLU A 157 16.59 -7.51 9.91
C GLU A 157 16.35 -6.08 10.39
N LEU A 158 17.38 -5.22 10.36
CA LEU A 158 17.24 -3.78 10.65
C LEU A 158 16.28 -3.10 9.66
N ALA A 159 16.39 -3.43 8.37
CA ALA A 159 15.50 -2.88 7.36
C ALA A 159 14.03 -3.29 7.61
N ASP A 160 13.76 -4.56 7.95
CA ASP A 160 12.42 -5.03 8.33
C ASP A 160 11.86 -4.22 9.52
N GLN A 161 12.68 -3.94 10.54
CA GLN A 161 12.28 -3.13 11.69
C GLN A 161 11.96 -1.68 11.32
N GLU A 162 12.81 -1.02 10.52
CA GLU A 162 12.57 0.35 10.08
C GLU A 162 11.33 0.46 9.19
N PHE A 163 11.06 -0.51 8.32
CA PHE A 163 9.83 -0.54 7.53
C PHE A 163 8.57 -0.69 8.40
N ILE A 164 8.62 -1.50 9.45
CA ILE A 164 7.51 -1.60 10.42
C ILE A 164 7.32 -0.26 11.13
N LYS A 165 8.40 0.39 11.58
CA LYS A 165 8.33 1.69 12.24
C LYS A 165 7.70 2.75 11.34
N ILE A 166 8.11 2.84 10.07
CA ILE A 166 7.51 3.75 9.08
C ILE A 166 6.03 3.44 8.90
N LYS A 167 5.64 2.17 8.78
CA LYS A 167 4.24 1.73 8.69
C LYS A 167 3.43 2.20 9.90
N GLU A 168 3.96 2.05 11.11
CA GLU A 168 3.30 2.51 12.35
C GLU A 168 3.20 4.04 12.43
N GLU A 169 4.25 4.76 12.02
CA GLU A 169 4.25 6.22 11.96
C GLU A 169 3.20 6.74 10.99
N LEU A 170 3.06 6.12 9.81
CA LEU A 170 2.01 6.46 8.85
C LEU A 170 0.60 6.21 9.40
N VAL A 171 0.39 5.14 10.17
CA VAL A 171 -0.90 4.89 10.83
C VAL A 171 -1.20 5.96 11.87
N LYS A 172 -0.22 6.28 12.74
CA LYS A 172 -0.37 7.33 13.77
C LYS A 172 -0.62 8.70 13.15
N TYR A 173 0.12 9.04 12.09
CA TYR A 173 -0.11 10.26 11.31
C TYR A 173 -1.55 10.30 10.82
N ASN A 174 -2.03 9.24 10.15
CA ASN A 174 -3.40 9.16 9.65
C ASN A 174 -4.49 9.27 10.73
N GLU A 175 -4.22 8.82 11.96
CA GLU A 175 -5.15 8.91 13.09
C GLU A 175 -5.18 10.33 13.70
N ASN A 176 -4.02 10.96 13.84
CA ASN A 176 -3.87 12.27 14.49
C ASN A 176 -4.17 13.45 13.55
N ILE A 177 -3.96 13.29 12.24
CA ILE A 177 -4.04 14.37 11.26
C ILE A 177 -5.40 15.08 11.26
N LYS A 178 -6.50 14.36 11.56
CA LYS A 178 -7.83 14.96 11.66
C LYS A 178 -7.91 16.00 12.77
N VAL A 179 -7.27 15.73 13.90
CA VAL A 179 -7.23 16.63 15.06
C VAL A 179 -6.30 17.81 14.78
N GLU A 180 -5.17 17.55 14.13
CA GLU A 180 -4.21 18.59 13.75
C GLU A 180 -4.78 19.56 12.70
N ILE A 181 -5.50 19.07 11.69
CA ILE A 181 -6.24 19.90 10.72
C ILE A 181 -7.23 20.83 11.42
N GLN A 182 -7.86 20.38 12.52
CA GLN A 182 -8.85 21.18 13.24
C GLN A 182 -8.22 22.19 14.20
N ASN A 183 -7.13 21.81 14.88
CA ASN A 183 -6.56 22.61 15.96
C ASN A 183 -5.39 23.50 15.53
N THR A 184 -4.56 23.01 14.61
CA THR A 184 -3.31 23.64 14.18
C THR A 184 -3.14 23.55 12.65
N PRO A 185 -4.12 23.99 11.84
CA PRO A 185 -4.08 23.83 10.37
C PRO A 185 -2.89 24.55 9.70
N ALA A 186 -2.29 25.54 10.35
CA ALA A 186 -1.13 26.27 9.84
C ALA A 186 0.17 25.45 9.92
N ASP A 187 0.23 24.43 10.77
CA ASP A 187 1.40 23.56 10.93
C ASP A 187 1.28 22.28 10.10
N VAL A 188 0.12 22.05 9.47
CA VAL A 188 -0.17 20.85 8.67
C VAL A 188 0.12 21.14 7.20
N LEU A 189 1.10 20.43 6.64
CA LEU A 189 1.45 20.51 5.22
C LEU A 189 0.38 19.84 4.35
N ILE A 190 0.25 20.32 3.11
CA ILE A 190 -0.60 19.70 2.10
C ILE A 190 0.11 18.47 1.54
N ASP A 191 -0.58 17.34 1.59
CA ASP A 191 -0.20 16.08 0.98
C ASP A 191 -1.47 15.32 0.56
N LYS A 192 -1.30 14.17 -0.09
CA LYS A 192 -2.43 13.33 -0.52
C LYS A 192 -3.34 12.91 0.64
N VAL A 193 -2.79 12.64 1.82
CA VAL A 193 -3.53 12.16 2.99
C VAL A 193 -4.40 13.28 3.55
N THR A 194 -3.84 14.46 3.77
CA THR A 194 -4.53 15.63 4.30
C THR A 194 -5.64 16.11 3.38
N LEU A 195 -5.41 16.14 2.05
CA LEU A 195 -6.46 16.43 1.08
C LEU A 195 -7.58 15.38 1.12
N GLN A 196 -7.23 14.09 1.15
CA GLN A 196 -8.24 13.02 1.28
C GLN A 196 -9.07 13.19 2.56
N ARG A 197 -8.43 13.57 3.67
CA ARG A 197 -9.12 13.82 4.95
C ARG A 197 -10.08 15.00 4.89
N LEU A 198 -9.71 16.07 4.19
CA LEU A 198 -10.63 17.19 3.94
C LEU A 198 -11.81 16.76 3.05
N LEU A 199 -11.59 15.92 2.04
CA LEU A 199 -12.68 15.40 1.20
C LEU A 199 -13.60 14.44 1.96
N ASP A 200 -13.07 13.65 2.88
CA ASP A 200 -13.87 12.74 3.71
C ASP A 200 -14.69 13.50 4.78
N ASP A 201 -14.22 14.68 5.22
CA ASP A 201 -14.94 15.51 6.17
C ASP A 201 -16.08 16.29 5.50
N LYS A 202 -17.30 15.83 5.76
CA LYS A 202 -18.56 16.43 5.30
C LYS A 202 -18.75 17.91 5.67
N ASN A 203 -18.02 18.42 6.66
CA ASN A 203 -18.10 19.81 7.09
C ASN A 203 -16.92 20.65 6.59
N SER A 204 -16.01 20.06 5.81
CA SER A 204 -14.90 20.80 5.21
C SER A 204 -15.40 21.83 4.19
N ILE A 205 -14.60 22.87 3.98
CA ILE A 205 -14.89 23.89 2.96
C ILE A 205 -15.01 23.28 1.55
N LEU A 206 -14.28 22.21 1.25
CA LEU A 206 -14.37 21.48 -0.02
C LEU A 206 -15.79 20.94 -0.23
N ASN A 207 -16.29 20.18 0.75
CA ASN A 207 -17.64 19.63 0.71
C ASN A 207 -18.72 20.72 0.72
N ILE A 208 -18.48 21.85 1.40
CA ILE A 208 -19.41 22.98 1.41
C ILE A 208 -19.51 23.61 0.01
N ILE A 209 -18.38 23.87 -0.65
CA ILE A 209 -18.35 24.40 -2.02
C ILE A 209 -19.05 23.42 -2.97
N GLU A 210 -18.73 22.13 -2.86
CA GLU A 210 -19.32 21.09 -3.69
C GLU A 210 -20.83 20.97 -3.50
N ARG A 211 -21.34 21.04 -2.26
CA ARG A 211 -22.79 21.05 -2.00
C ARG A 211 -23.50 22.24 -2.63
N ASP A 212 -22.88 23.42 -2.59
CA ASP A 212 -23.44 24.61 -3.22
C ASP A 212 -23.52 24.44 -4.75
N MET A 213 -22.65 23.62 -5.35
CA MET A 213 -22.68 23.29 -6.78
C MET A 213 -23.78 22.28 -7.15
N PHE A 214 -24.02 21.26 -6.32
CA PHE A 214 -24.96 20.16 -6.59
C PHE A 214 -26.45 20.56 -6.55
N ASN A 215 -26.77 21.84 -6.33
CA ASN A 215 -28.13 22.37 -6.53
C ASN A 215 -28.45 22.66 -8.02
N THR A 216 -27.56 22.32 -8.95
CA THR A 216 -27.79 22.41 -10.41
C THR A 216 -28.37 21.10 -10.96
N PRO A 217 -29.39 21.14 -11.85
CA PRO A 217 -29.88 19.93 -12.52
C PRO A 217 -28.78 19.28 -13.38
N ASN A 218 -28.78 17.94 -13.48
CA ASN A 218 -27.97 17.13 -14.42
C ASN A 218 -26.48 16.85 -14.08
N THR A 219 -26.10 16.86 -12.80
CA THR A 219 -24.73 16.49 -12.37
C THR A 219 -24.55 15.00 -12.08
N THR A 220 -23.43 14.41 -12.49
CA THR A 220 -22.95 13.11 -11.98
C THR A 220 -21.56 13.20 -11.38
N ILE A 221 -21.28 12.33 -10.41
CA ILE A 221 -19.99 12.34 -9.72
C ILE A 221 -18.99 11.44 -10.45
N ARG A 222 -17.82 11.98 -10.81
CA ARG A 222 -16.67 11.20 -11.28
C ARG A 222 -16.11 10.39 -10.12
N THR A 223 -15.91 9.09 -10.30
CA THR A 223 -15.42 8.20 -9.23
C THR A 223 -13.90 8.17 -9.12
N SER A 224 -13.16 8.70 -10.10
CA SER A 224 -11.69 8.77 -10.08
C SER A 224 -11.20 10.22 -10.19
N TYR A 225 -10.28 10.59 -9.30
CA TYR A 225 -9.57 11.85 -9.27
C TYR A 225 -8.14 11.63 -8.78
N ASN A 226 -7.19 12.45 -9.26
CA ASN A 226 -5.78 12.34 -8.91
C ASN A 226 -5.41 13.45 -7.92
N LEU A 227 -5.30 13.10 -6.63
CA LEU A 227 -4.89 14.04 -5.59
C LEU A 227 -3.41 14.43 -5.68
N GLU A 228 -2.57 13.65 -6.38
CA GLU A 228 -1.14 13.99 -6.51
C GLU A 228 -0.96 15.23 -7.40
N GLU A 229 -1.68 15.29 -8.52
CA GLU A 229 -1.73 16.48 -9.38
C GLU A 229 -2.32 17.70 -8.63
N ASP A 230 -3.33 17.49 -7.77
CA ASP A 230 -3.89 18.57 -6.94
C ASP A 230 -2.85 19.11 -5.96
N VAL A 231 -2.02 18.27 -5.33
CA VAL A 231 -0.93 18.72 -4.44
C VAL A 231 0.08 19.57 -5.20
N GLU A 232 0.55 19.09 -6.36
CA GLU A 232 1.53 19.80 -7.19
C GLU A 232 0.99 21.16 -7.66
N ALA A 233 -0.27 21.23 -8.06
CA ALA A 233 -0.91 22.48 -8.50
C ALA A 233 -1.06 23.49 -7.35
N LEU A 234 -1.35 23.02 -6.13
CA LEU A 234 -1.43 23.87 -4.93
C LEU A 234 -0.04 24.40 -4.52
N GLU A 235 0.99 23.56 -4.60
CA GLU A 235 2.38 23.96 -4.35
C GLU A 235 2.84 25.00 -5.36
N TYR A 236 2.50 24.83 -6.65
CA TYR A 236 2.82 25.79 -7.71
C TYR A 236 2.30 27.21 -7.41
N ILE A 237 1.09 27.33 -6.87
CA ILE A 237 0.50 28.62 -6.48
C ILE A 237 0.92 29.08 -5.07
N GLY A 238 1.87 28.38 -4.43
CA GLY A 238 2.48 28.73 -3.16
C GLY A 238 1.64 28.38 -1.92
N LEU A 239 0.64 27.50 -2.05
CA LEU A 239 -0.13 26.99 -0.91
C LEU A 239 0.54 25.71 -0.40
N ASN A 240 1.07 25.75 0.81
CA ASN A 240 1.82 24.64 1.40
C ASN A 240 1.11 24.04 2.62
N THR A 241 0.23 24.82 3.26
CA THR A 241 -0.44 24.41 4.51
C THR A 241 -1.95 24.35 4.38
N ILE A 242 -2.59 23.57 5.27
CA ILE A 242 -4.05 23.43 5.28
C ILE A 242 -4.75 24.76 5.63
N ASP A 243 -4.17 25.59 6.49
CA ASP A 243 -4.70 26.91 6.80
C ASP A 243 -4.68 27.85 5.58
N GLU A 244 -3.58 27.87 4.83
CA GLU A 244 -3.47 28.63 3.58
C GLU A 244 -4.51 28.16 2.54
N LEU A 245 -4.64 26.85 2.36
CA LEU A 245 -5.63 26.24 1.48
C LEU A 245 -7.05 26.63 1.88
N GLN A 246 -7.41 26.47 3.16
CA GLN A 246 -8.74 26.81 3.65
C GLN A 246 -9.03 28.30 3.47
N LYS A 247 -8.08 29.19 3.79
CA LYS A 247 -8.23 30.64 3.58
C LYS A 247 -8.42 30.98 2.10
N ALA A 248 -7.64 30.36 1.22
CA ALA A 248 -7.74 30.57 -0.22
C ALA A 248 -9.12 30.13 -0.74
N LEU A 249 -9.60 28.93 -0.36
CA LEU A 249 -10.92 28.42 -0.74
C LEU A 249 -12.06 29.32 -0.25
N HIS A 250 -12.00 29.80 1.00
CA HIS A 250 -13.01 30.73 1.53
C HIS A 250 -13.00 32.07 0.77
N LYS A 251 -11.81 32.63 0.54
CA LYS A 251 -11.64 33.91 -0.17
C LYS A 251 -12.16 33.84 -1.60
N HIS A 252 -11.92 32.72 -2.28
CA HIS A 252 -12.15 32.55 -3.71
C HIS A 252 -13.40 31.74 -4.06
N LYS A 253 -14.21 31.35 -3.07
CA LYS A 253 -15.43 30.53 -3.24
C LYS A 253 -16.34 31.02 -4.36
N LYS A 254 -16.62 32.33 -4.45
CA LYS A 254 -17.54 32.88 -5.47
C LYS A 254 -17.00 32.73 -6.88
N GLN A 255 -15.71 33.01 -7.07
CA GLN A 255 -15.04 32.90 -8.36
C GLN A 255 -14.91 31.43 -8.80
N ILE A 256 -14.61 30.53 -7.87
CA ILE A 256 -14.60 29.08 -8.10
C ILE A 256 -15.97 28.62 -8.61
N LEU A 257 -17.05 28.97 -7.89
CA LEU A 257 -18.41 28.61 -8.30
C LEU A 257 -18.75 29.17 -9.68
N ARG A 258 -18.36 30.42 -9.98
CA ARG A 258 -18.60 31.03 -11.29
C ARG A 258 -17.93 30.26 -12.42
N LEU A 259 -16.61 30.02 -12.34
CA LEU A 259 -15.87 29.27 -13.36
C LEU A 259 -16.50 27.92 -13.63
N ILE A 260 -16.84 27.20 -12.55
CA ILE A 260 -17.49 25.91 -12.68
C ILE A 260 -18.84 26.04 -13.40
N THR A 261 -19.70 26.98 -12.99
CA THR A 261 -21.01 27.14 -13.62
C THR A 261 -20.93 27.57 -15.08
N THR A 262 -19.98 28.44 -15.45
CA THR A 262 -19.79 28.90 -16.83
C THR A 262 -19.37 27.74 -17.72
N TRP A 263 -18.31 27.02 -17.35
CA TRP A 263 -17.78 25.92 -18.16
C TRP A 263 -18.62 24.65 -18.10
N SER A 264 -19.48 24.51 -17.09
CA SER A 264 -20.44 23.40 -17.03
C SER A 264 -21.67 23.60 -17.92
N GLN A 265 -21.99 24.84 -18.30
CA GLN A 265 -23.18 25.17 -19.12
C GLN A 265 -22.91 25.12 -20.63
N GLU A 266 -21.65 25.10 -21.05
CA GLU A 266 -21.27 25.12 -22.47
C GLU A 266 -21.41 23.74 -23.16
N GLU A 267 -21.49 22.66 -22.38
CA GLU A 267 -21.78 21.33 -22.91
C GLU A 267 -23.25 20.98 -22.68
N ASP A 268 -24.00 20.70 -23.76
CA ASP A 268 -25.36 20.14 -23.77
C ASP A 268 -25.43 18.71 -23.15
N SER A 269 -24.42 18.34 -22.36
CA SER A 269 -24.14 17.02 -21.84
C SER A 269 -24.04 17.05 -20.30
N MET A 270 -24.18 15.87 -19.71
CA MET A 270 -24.24 15.63 -18.27
C MET A 270 -22.97 16.13 -17.56
N THR A 271 -23.07 17.12 -16.66
CA THR A 271 -21.90 17.69 -15.98
C THR A 271 -21.29 16.65 -15.04
N ILE A 272 -20.06 16.22 -15.31
CA ILE A 272 -19.36 15.26 -14.47
C ILE A 272 -18.46 16.00 -13.45
N VAL A 273 -18.89 16.06 -12.18
CA VAL A 273 -18.15 16.73 -11.11
C VAL A 273 -17.34 15.70 -10.31
N ARG A 274 -16.03 15.88 -10.19
CA ARG A 274 -15.20 15.03 -9.32
C ARG A 274 -15.24 15.54 -7.86
N PRO A 275 -15.10 14.68 -6.85
CA PRO A 275 -14.73 15.13 -5.51
C PRO A 275 -13.43 15.94 -5.55
N GLY A 276 -13.37 17.03 -4.80
CA GLY A 276 -12.25 17.96 -4.82
C GLY A 276 -12.19 18.84 -6.06
N ILE A 277 -13.29 18.99 -6.82
CA ILE A 277 -13.31 19.88 -7.99
C ILE A 277 -12.89 21.32 -7.63
N SER A 278 -13.16 21.77 -6.42
CA SER A 278 -12.71 23.08 -5.95
C SER A 278 -11.19 23.19 -5.85
N LEU A 279 -10.46 22.10 -5.61
CA LEU A 279 -9.00 22.05 -5.67
C LEU A 279 -8.52 22.26 -7.11
N PHE A 280 -9.18 21.65 -8.10
CA PHE A 280 -8.89 21.85 -9.52
C PHE A 280 -8.97 23.31 -9.94
N TYR A 281 -10.07 23.98 -9.56
CA TYR A 281 -10.34 25.36 -9.99
C TYR A 281 -9.58 26.41 -9.20
N LEU A 282 -9.03 26.06 -8.03
CA LEU A 282 -8.37 27.02 -7.16
C LEU A 282 -7.13 27.67 -7.80
N PRO A 283 -6.20 26.95 -8.45
CA PRO A 283 -5.08 27.54 -9.18
C PRO A 283 -5.52 28.56 -10.23
N TYR A 284 -6.49 28.20 -11.08
CA TYR A 284 -7.04 29.11 -12.09
C TYR A 284 -7.57 30.40 -11.47
N VAL A 285 -8.27 30.30 -10.34
CA VAL A 285 -8.82 31.48 -9.66
C VAL A 285 -7.75 32.32 -9.00
N VAL A 286 -6.78 31.69 -8.32
CA VAL A 286 -5.69 32.41 -7.64
C VAL A 286 -4.84 33.17 -8.66
N LEU A 287 -4.44 32.49 -9.74
CA LEU A 287 -3.68 33.10 -10.83
C LEU A 287 -4.52 34.12 -11.60
N GLY A 288 -5.77 33.80 -11.95
CA GLY A 288 -6.67 34.70 -12.67
C GLY A 288 -7.00 35.98 -11.89
N THR A 289 -7.12 35.91 -10.56
CA THR A 289 -7.35 37.08 -9.70
C THR A 289 -6.12 38.01 -9.65
N SER A 290 -4.92 37.53 -9.97
CA SER A 290 -3.73 38.39 -10.13
C SER A 290 -3.87 39.35 -11.32
N GLY A 291 -4.73 39.02 -12.28
CA GLY A 291 -4.92 39.76 -13.52
C GLY A 291 -3.85 39.51 -14.60
N SER A 292 -2.88 38.64 -14.33
CA SER A 292 -1.83 38.25 -15.29
C SER A 292 -2.29 37.09 -16.17
N VAL A 293 -2.52 37.37 -17.46
CA VAL A 293 -2.83 36.33 -18.46
C VAL A 293 -1.65 35.36 -18.60
N THR A 294 -0.43 35.89 -18.67
CA THR A 294 0.81 35.11 -18.77
C THR A 294 0.98 34.13 -17.61
N ALA A 295 0.62 34.51 -16.38
CA ALA A 295 0.73 33.58 -15.24
C ALA A 295 -0.24 32.40 -15.35
N VAL A 296 -1.39 32.58 -16.00
CA VAL A 296 -2.34 31.50 -16.26
C VAL A 296 -1.84 30.63 -17.42
N GLU A 297 -1.30 31.23 -18.48
CA GLU A 297 -0.68 30.51 -19.61
C GLU A 297 0.50 29.65 -19.13
N ASP A 298 1.41 30.20 -18.33
CA ASP A 298 2.57 29.48 -17.77
C ASP A 298 2.12 28.26 -16.94
N TYR A 299 1.01 28.38 -16.21
CA TYR A 299 0.42 27.27 -15.46
C TYR A 299 -0.16 26.20 -16.39
N LEU A 300 -0.93 26.59 -17.41
CA LEU A 300 -1.46 25.66 -18.41
C LEU A 300 -0.33 24.91 -19.12
N ASP A 301 0.76 25.60 -19.46
CA ASP A 301 1.96 25.02 -20.06
C ASP A 301 2.64 24.02 -19.12
N THR A 302 2.85 24.41 -17.85
CA THR A 302 3.55 23.59 -16.85
C THR A 302 2.84 22.25 -16.61
N PHE A 303 1.51 22.27 -16.53
CA PHE A 303 0.71 21.07 -16.27
C PHE A 303 0.16 20.41 -17.55
N ASN A 304 0.58 20.90 -18.73
CA ASN A 304 0.12 20.43 -20.04
C ASN A 304 -1.41 20.35 -20.15
N LEU A 305 -2.07 21.41 -19.69
CA LEU A 305 -3.52 21.57 -19.72
C LEU A 305 -3.93 22.28 -21.00
N ASP A 306 -4.97 21.75 -21.64
CA ASP A 306 -5.50 22.20 -22.94
C ASP A 306 -4.49 22.19 -24.10
N ALA A 307 -5.00 22.33 -25.33
CA ALA A 307 -4.15 22.44 -26.50
C ALA A 307 -3.52 23.84 -26.58
N GLU A 308 -2.25 23.91 -27.00
CA GLU A 308 -1.45 25.13 -27.06
C GLU A 308 -2.18 26.30 -27.76
N GLU A 309 -2.91 26.02 -28.84
CA GLU A 309 -3.67 26.99 -29.62
C GLU A 309 -4.85 27.65 -28.88
N TYR A 310 -5.34 27.05 -27.78
CA TYR A 310 -6.44 27.59 -26.96
C TYR A 310 -5.98 28.23 -25.65
N ARG A 311 -4.70 28.11 -25.27
CA ARG A 311 -4.22 28.55 -23.95
C ARG A 311 -4.35 30.06 -23.74
N GLU A 312 -4.08 30.87 -24.76
CA GLU A 312 -4.26 32.33 -24.69
C GLU A 312 -5.74 32.71 -24.54
N SER A 313 -6.63 32.09 -25.32
CA SER A 313 -8.07 32.40 -25.21
C SER A 313 -8.64 31.99 -23.86
N ILE A 314 -8.28 30.81 -23.36
CA ILE A 314 -8.72 30.29 -22.06
C ILE A 314 -8.18 31.16 -20.92
N SER A 315 -6.91 31.56 -21.00
CA SER A 315 -6.28 32.42 -19.98
C SER A 315 -6.94 33.79 -19.89
N ASN A 316 -7.26 34.40 -21.03
CA ASN A 316 -8.03 35.64 -21.08
C ASN A 316 -9.44 35.46 -20.48
N GLU A 317 -10.11 34.36 -20.79
CA GLU A 317 -11.41 34.05 -20.25
C GLU A 317 -11.38 33.90 -18.72
N ILE A 318 -10.43 33.13 -18.17
CA ILE A 318 -10.25 32.94 -16.72
C ILE A 318 -10.04 34.28 -16.02
N VAL A 319 -9.14 35.13 -16.54
CA VAL A 319 -8.86 36.45 -15.96
C VAL A 319 -10.11 37.34 -15.99
N ASN A 320 -10.85 37.34 -17.10
CA ASN A 320 -12.07 38.13 -17.24
C ASN A 320 -13.16 37.65 -16.30
N LEU A 321 -13.37 36.33 -16.21
CA LEU A 321 -14.28 35.73 -15.26
C LEU A 321 -13.85 36.13 -13.86
N CYS A 322 -12.58 36.01 -13.45
CA CYS A 322 -12.14 36.36 -12.09
C CYS A 322 -12.35 37.84 -11.70
N LYS A 323 -12.30 38.78 -12.65
CA LYS A 323 -12.44 40.23 -12.41
C LYS A 323 -13.87 40.71 -12.14
N GLN A 324 -14.89 40.01 -12.62
CA GLN A 324 -16.28 40.39 -12.43
C GLN A 324 -16.65 40.26 -10.93
N THR A 325 -17.14 41.34 -10.31
CA THR A 325 -17.36 41.43 -8.85
C THR A 325 -18.72 40.92 -8.41
#